data_AF-A0A369ARR1-F1
#
_entry.id   AF-A0A369ARR1-F1
#
_cell.length_a   1.000
_cell.length_b   1.000
_cell.length_c   1.000
_cell.angle_alpha   90.00
_cell.angle_beta   90.00
_cell.angle_gamma   90.00
#
_symmetry.space_group_name_H-M   'P 1'
#
loop_
_entity.id
_entity.type
_entity.pdbx_description
1 polymer ?
#
loop_
_entity_poly.entity_id
_entity_poly.type
_entity_poly.pdbx_seq_one_letter_code
_entity_poly.pdbx_strand_id
1 'polypeptide(L)'
;MQRIKRQKAIEGTRIPGIIKNGQYYYINLDVYEDGMVNCWELVDLKSLEEKLRINWLIPQIPEGENISIHGLGCYKIKSAKWKYDKRTYYKYVNNVIKQLNPKLNNIYKISNEETELLEKRRIRYSPSAIDFYVKNEFGYQTKEGKGFTIFIKRNDKNYLVNLVLYEDGNIACYNSEFEISYNLESIKELFEDGTFFTGFDNPTTIILDNFGEVTLSDELQCHVNINEKYKQLVDFYNELSGNETSLEKCRNAYYQYLIYPDDETREQLKQAYEAVPEHERIYLGDMDTRDTDYQRIIYHSEVKREV
;
A
#
# COMPACT_ATOMS: atom_id res chain seq x y z
N MET A 1 -25.34 -0.20 33.17
CA MET A 1 -25.49 -1.39 32.31
C MET A 1 -24.12 -1.83 31.81
N GLN A 2 -23.86 -3.13 31.77
CA GLN A 2 -22.65 -3.72 31.20
C GLN A 2 -22.60 -3.43 29.69
N ARG A 3 -21.41 -3.11 29.15
CA ARG A 3 -21.21 -2.86 27.72
C ARG A 3 -20.46 -4.03 27.10
N ILE A 4 -20.93 -4.52 25.96
CA ILE A 4 -20.31 -5.59 25.17
C ILE A 4 -20.18 -5.14 23.71
N LYS A 5 -19.26 -5.74 22.95
CA LYS A 5 -19.07 -5.47 21.51
C LYS A 5 -18.72 -6.77 20.76
N ARG A 6 -19.00 -6.82 19.46
CA ARG A 6 -18.57 -7.89 18.53
C ARG A 6 -17.78 -7.31 17.36
N GLN A 7 -17.01 -8.14 16.69
CA GLN A 7 -16.37 -7.84 15.40
C GLN A 7 -16.97 -8.73 14.30
N LYS A 8 -16.90 -8.28 13.04
CA LYS A 8 -17.34 -9.02 11.85
C LYS A 8 -16.36 -8.73 10.72
N ALA A 9 -15.90 -9.77 10.02
CA ALA A 9 -15.16 -9.64 8.77
C ALA A 9 -16.15 -9.40 7.61
N ILE A 10 -15.78 -8.50 6.70
CA ILE A 10 -16.53 -8.21 5.48
C ILE A 10 -15.54 -8.36 4.33
N GLU A 11 -15.86 -9.22 3.37
CA GLU A 11 -15.01 -9.42 2.21
C GLU A 11 -15.12 -8.26 1.24
N GLY A 12 -14.08 -8.05 0.47
CA GLY A 12 -14.02 -6.97 -0.50
C GLY A 12 -12.98 -7.22 -1.56
N THR A 13 -12.85 -6.25 -2.46
CA THR A 13 -11.81 -6.22 -3.47
C THR A 13 -11.25 -4.80 -3.58
N ARG A 14 -10.16 -4.66 -4.31
CA ARG A 14 -9.53 -3.38 -4.59
C ARG A 14 -9.73 -3.01 -6.04
N ILE A 15 -10.04 -1.75 -6.25
CA ILE A 15 -10.08 -1.16 -7.58
C ILE A 15 -9.25 0.12 -7.59
N PRO A 16 -8.74 0.56 -8.75
CA PRO A 16 -8.02 1.83 -8.83
C PRO A 16 -8.91 3.01 -8.44
N GLY A 17 -8.37 3.96 -7.68
CA GLY A 17 -9.01 5.24 -7.36
C GLY A 17 -7.97 6.34 -7.15
N ILE A 18 -8.43 7.60 -7.20
CA ILE A 18 -7.55 8.76 -6.97
C ILE A 18 -8.18 9.69 -5.93
N ILE A 19 -7.46 9.92 -4.84
CA ILE A 19 -7.82 10.95 -3.86
C ILE A 19 -7.20 12.27 -4.26
N LYS A 20 -8.01 13.34 -4.28
CA LYS A 20 -7.52 14.71 -4.44
C LYS A 20 -7.54 15.41 -3.07
N ASN A 21 -6.36 15.57 -2.50
CA ASN A 21 -6.16 16.27 -1.23
C ASN A 21 -4.96 17.22 -1.35
N GLY A 22 -5.18 18.38 -1.97
CA GLY A 22 -4.11 19.29 -2.40
C GLY A 22 -3.35 18.77 -3.63
N GLN A 23 -2.84 17.53 -3.55
CA GLN A 23 -2.24 16.76 -4.63
C GLN A 23 -3.14 15.56 -5.01
N TYR A 24 -2.71 14.78 -6.00
CA TYR A 24 -3.41 13.58 -6.45
C TYR A 24 -2.69 12.32 -5.96
N TYR A 25 -3.43 11.43 -5.31
CA TYR A 25 -2.91 10.19 -4.73
C TYR A 25 -3.60 8.99 -5.36
N TYR A 26 -2.85 8.14 -6.06
CA TYR A 26 -3.33 6.83 -6.45
C TYR A 26 -3.57 5.98 -5.21
N ILE A 27 -4.74 5.35 -5.15
CA ILE A 27 -5.09 4.40 -4.11
C ILE A 27 -5.65 3.12 -4.73
N ASN A 28 -5.38 2.01 -4.08
CA ASN A 28 -6.18 0.81 -4.25
C ASN A 28 -7.43 0.99 -3.39
N LEU A 29 -8.50 1.50 -3.99
CA LEU A 29 -9.77 1.79 -3.33
C LEU A 29 -10.43 0.47 -2.88
N ASP A 30 -10.59 0.28 -1.57
CA ASP A 30 -11.25 -0.91 -1.04
C ASP A 30 -12.78 -0.79 -1.22
N VAL A 31 -13.39 -1.81 -1.79
CA VAL A 31 -14.82 -1.94 -2.04
C VAL A 31 -15.32 -3.24 -1.44
N TYR A 32 -16.30 -3.18 -0.55
CA TYR A 32 -16.76 -4.31 0.24
C TYR A 32 -18.11 -4.86 -0.24
N GLU A 33 -18.39 -6.13 0.07
CA GLU A 33 -19.63 -6.84 -0.32
C GLU A 33 -20.90 -6.21 0.26
N ASP A 34 -20.79 -5.48 1.38
CA ASP A 34 -21.87 -4.74 2.02
C ASP A 34 -22.10 -3.35 1.40
N GLY A 35 -21.39 -3.02 0.32
CA GLY A 35 -21.51 -1.76 -0.40
C GLY A 35 -20.83 -0.57 0.27
N MET A 36 -20.03 -0.81 1.31
CA MET A 36 -19.13 0.20 1.86
C MET A 36 -17.87 0.33 0.98
N VAL A 37 -17.29 1.53 0.95
CA VAL A 37 -16.11 1.86 0.16
C VAL A 37 -15.16 2.68 1.01
N ASN A 38 -13.87 2.34 1.03
CA ASN A 38 -12.87 3.07 1.80
C ASN A 38 -12.04 4.00 0.92
N CYS A 39 -12.35 5.30 0.94
CA CYS A 39 -11.60 6.35 0.22
C CYS A 39 -10.85 7.28 1.20
N TRP A 40 -10.01 6.69 2.07
CA TRP A 40 -9.44 7.31 3.29
C TRP A 40 -10.48 7.65 4.37
N GLU A 41 -11.68 7.12 4.18
CA GLU A 41 -12.82 7.15 5.07
C GLU A 41 -13.78 6.09 4.54
N LEU A 42 -14.28 5.24 5.42
CA LEU A 42 -15.25 4.21 5.09
C LEU A 42 -16.62 4.87 4.93
N VAL A 43 -17.15 4.85 3.72
CA VAL A 43 -18.38 5.53 3.33
C VAL A 43 -19.36 4.57 2.67
N ASP A 44 -20.66 4.86 2.81
CA ASP A 44 -21.70 4.17 2.04
C ASP A 44 -21.81 4.74 0.62
N LEU A 45 -22.62 4.09 -0.24
CA LEU A 45 -22.80 4.50 -1.64
C LEU A 45 -23.31 5.93 -1.81
N LYS A 46 -24.20 6.40 -0.93
CA LYS A 46 -24.72 7.78 -0.97
C LYS A 46 -23.58 8.77 -0.71
N SER A 47 -22.79 8.50 0.30
CA SER A 47 -21.65 9.33 0.69
C SER A 47 -20.52 9.26 -0.34
N LEU A 48 -20.33 8.12 -1.01
CA LEU A 48 -19.40 7.98 -2.12
C LEU A 48 -19.75 8.89 -3.31
N GLU A 49 -21.03 8.98 -3.68
CA GLU A 49 -21.49 9.90 -4.72
C GLU A 49 -21.16 11.35 -4.37
N GLU A 50 -21.33 11.72 -3.10
CA GLU A 50 -20.92 13.03 -2.57
C GLU A 50 -19.41 13.24 -2.65
N LYS A 51 -18.59 12.24 -2.26
CA LYS A 51 -17.11 12.30 -2.38
C LYS A 51 -16.66 12.53 -3.83
N LEU A 52 -17.33 11.92 -4.81
CA LEU A 52 -17.09 12.17 -6.23
C LEU A 52 -17.52 13.59 -6.62
N ARG A 53 -18.68 14.05 -6.15
CA ARG A 53 -19.21 15.38 -6.44
C ARG A 53 -18.25 16.48 -5.99
N ILE A 54 -17.74 16.41 -4.77
CA ILE A 54 -16.82 17.40 -4.19
C ILE A 54 -15.36 17.27 -4.66
N ASN A 55 -15.09 16.35 -5.59
CA ASN A 55 -13.75 16.02 -6.07
C ASN A 55 -12.82 15.44 -4.99
N TRP A 56 -13.31 14.83 -3.92
CA TRP A 56 -12.44 14.11 -2.97
C TRP A 56 -11.88 12.85 -3.62
N LEU A 57 -12.76 12.05 -4.23
CA LEU A 57 -12.42 10.92 -5.08
C LEU A 57 -12.64 11.35 -6.53
N ILE A 58 -11.70 11.08 -7.42
CA ILE A 58 -11.81 11.43 -8.83
C ILE A 58 -11.34 10.28 -9.74
N PRO A 59 -11.89 10.15 -10.95
CA PRO A 59 -11.47 9.13 -11.90
C PRO A 59 -10.41 9.60 -12.91
N GLN A 60 -10.03 10.88 -12.86
CA GLN A 60 -9.18 11.51 -13.87
C GLN A 60 -8.28 12.57 -13.23
N ILE A 61 -7.02 12.61 -13.65
CA ILE A 61 -6.10 13.70 -13.33
C ILE A 61 -5.81 14.48 -14.64
N PRO A 62 -5.82 15.82 -14.60
CA PRO A 62 -5.39 16.66 -15.72
C PRO A 62 -3.94 16.39 -16.13
N GLU A 63 -3.63 16.57 -17.40
CA GLU A 63 -2.25 16.54 -17.89
C GLU A 63 -1.45 17.70 -17.27
N GLY A 64 -0.17 17.47 -17.00
CA GLY A 64 0.74 18.41 -16.35
C GLY A 64 0.78 18.32 -14.82
N GLU A 65 -0.22 17.69 -14.20
CA GLU A 65 -0.28 17.45 -12.76
C GLU A 65 0.57 16.25 -12.33
N ASN A 66 0.87 16.17 -11.03
CA ASN A 66 1.58 15.05 -10.44
C ASN A 66 0.61 14.04 -9.80
N ILE A 67 0.91 12.75 -9.95
CA ILE A 67 0.30 11.63 -9.25
C ILE A 67 1.29 11.02 -8.27
N SER A 68 0.91 10.98 -6.99
CA SER A 68 1.63 10.26 -5.94
C SER A 68 1.09 8.85 -5.85
N ILE A 69 1.97 7.85 -5.97
CA ILE A 69 1.64 6.44 -5.79
C ILE A 69 2.36 5.96 -4.53
N HIS A 70 1.58 5.62 -3.51
CA HIS A 70 2.12 5.28 -2.18
C HIS A 70 3.13 4.12 -2.27
N GLY A 71 4.30 4.32 -1.65
CA GLY A 71 5.39 3.36 -1.68
C GLY A 71 6.07 3.19 -3.04
N LEU A 72 5.77 4.03 -4.04
CA LEU A 72 6.45 4.03 -5.33
C LEU A 72 7.12 5.35 -5.68
N GLY A 73 6.42 6.47 -5.56
CA GLY A 73 6.97 7.78 -5.91
C GLY A 73 5.91 8.77 -6.38
N CYS A 74 6.36 9.94 -6.84
CA CYS A 74 5.51 10.98 -7.43
C CYS A 74 5.92 11.23 -8.87
N TYR A 75 4.96 11.07 -9.80
CA TYR A 75 5.21 11.13 -11.23
C TYR A 75 4.34 12.20 -11.88
N LYS A 76 4.87 12.87 -12.89
CA LYS A 76 4.10 13.85 -13.65
C LYS A 76 3.36 13.19 -14.80
N ILE A 77 2.09 13.54 -14.98
CA ILE A 77 1.27 13.04 -16.08
C ILE A 77 1.53 13.88 -17.31
N LYS A 78 2.12 13.26 -18.34
CA LYS A 78 2.36 13.91 -19.64
C LYS A 78 1.16 13.80 -20.56
N SER A 79 0.52 12.64 -20.55
CA SER A 79 -0.73 12.40 -21.27
C SER A 79 -1.51 11.28 -20.61
N ALA A 80 -2.84 11.29 -20.72
CA ALA A 80 -3.66 10.24 -20.13
C ALA A 80 -4.92 9.93 -20.95
N LYS A 81 -5.22 8.63 -21.06
CA LYS A 81 -6.50 8.11 -21.56
C LYS A 81 -7.23 7.42 -20.41
N TRP A 82 -8.01 8.20 -19.69
CA TRP A 82 -8.83 7.70 -18.58
C TRP A 82 -10.09 6.99 -19.10
N LYS A 83 -10.43 5.87 -18.48
CA LYS A 83 -11.60 5.06 -18.88
C LYS A 83 -12.92 5.61 -18.35
N TYR A 84 -12.88 6.35 -17.23
CA TYR A 84 -14.08 6.73 -16.49
C TYR A 84 -14.20 8.25 -16.33
N ASP A 85 -15.43 8.75 -16.37
CA ASP A 85 -15.87 10.00 -15.76
C ASP A 85 -16.49 9.72 -14.37
N LYS A 86 -16.85 10.74 -13.59
CA LYS A 86 -17.41 10.54 -12.23
C LYS A 86 -18.64 9.62 -12.22
N ARG A 87 -19.53 9.77 -13.21
CA ARG A 87 -20.79 9.02 -13.31
C ARG A 87 -20.56 7.55 -13.68
N THR A 88 -19.68 7.30 -14.64
CA THR A 88 -19.32 5.95 -15.10
C THR A 88 -18.43 5.25 -14.09
N TYR A 89 -17.58 5.97 -13.36
CA TYR A 89 -16.82 5.41 -12.24
C TYR A 89 -17.74 4.99 -11.09
N TYR A 90 -18.71 5.82 -10.70
CA TYR A 90 -19.72 5.42 -9.70
C TYR A 90 -20.49 4.16 -10.14
N LYS A 91 -20.87 4.06 -11.42
CA LYS A 91 -21.49 2.85 -11.98
C LYS A 91 -20.56 1.65 -11.94
N TYR A 92 -19.26 1.85 -12.19
CA TYR A 92 -18.26 0.81 -12.09
C TYR A 92 -18.14 0.27 -10.66
N VAL A 93 -18.04 1.14 -9.64
CA VAL A 93 -18.05 0.73 -8.23
C VAL A 93 -19.32 -0.08 -7.90
N ASN A 94 -20.49 0.37 -8.34
CA ASN A 94 -21.75 -0.37 -8.15
C ASN A 94 -21.72 -1.75 -8.84
N ASN A 95 -21.09 -1.88 -10.00
CA ASN A 95 -20.95 -3.16 -10.69
C ASN A 95 -19.98 -4.09 -9.95
N VAL A 96 -18.90 -3.57 -9.35
CA VAL A 96 -17.98 -4.33 -8.50
C VAL A 96 -18.72 -4.87 -7.28
N ILE A 97 -19.52 -4.05 -6.61
CA ILE A 97 -20.36 -4.50 -5.47
C ILE A 97 -21.34 -5.60 -5.93
N LYS A 98 -21.93 -5.49 -7.12
CA LYS A 98 -22.79 -6.56 -7.67
C LYS A 98 -22.02 -7.84 -7.99
N GLN A 99 -20.74 -7.77 -8.34
CA GLN A 99 -19.92 -8.96 -8.54
C GLN A 99 -19.63 -9.66 -7.21
N LEU A 100 -19.33 -8.89 -6.17
CA LEU A 100 -19.12 -9.40 -4.81
C LEU A 100 -20.41 -9.93 -4.17
N ASN A 101 -21.52 -9.21 -4.38
CA ASN A 101 -22.83 -9.50 -3.79
C ASN A 101 -23.92 -9.41 -4.86
N PRO A 102 -24.13 -10.48 -5.67
CA PRO A 102 -25.06 -10.46 -6.81
C PRO A 102 -26.51 -10.15 -6.45
N LYS A 103 -26.92 -10.45 -5.21
CA LYS A 103 -28.28 -10.19 -4.72
C LYS A 103 -28.43 -8.82 -4.07
N LEU A 104 -27.34 -8.09 -3.84
CA LEU A 104 -27.31 -6.82 -3.10
C LEU A 104 -28.02 -6.93 -1.74
N ASN A 105 -27.78 -8.06 -1.05
CA ASN A 105 -28.33 -8.27 0.28
C ASN A 105 -27.46 -7.59 1.33
N ASN A 106 -28.06 -7.05 2.39
CA ASN A 106 -27.34 -6.43 3.52
C ASN A 106 -26.43 -5.26 3.13
N ILE A 107 -26.81 -4.47 2.11
CA ILE A 107 -26.10 -3.25 1.77
C ILE A 107 -26.23 -2.23 2.90
N TYR A 108 -25.10 -1.82 3.46
CA TYR A 108 -25.04 -0.89 4.57
C TYR A 108 -25.41 0.53 4.13
N LYS A 109 -26.11 1.24 5.00
CA LYS A 109 -26.42 2.67 4.84
C LYS A 109 -26.18 3.35 6.17
N ILE A 110 -25.32 4.36 6.16
CA ILE A 110 -25.00 5.12 7.36
C ILE A 110 -26.22 5.99 7.68
N SER A 111 -26.76 5.86 8.89
CA SER A 111 -27.90 6.67 9.32
C SER A 111 -27.44 8.07 9.76
N ASN A 112 -28.38 9.02 9.82
CA ASN A 112 -28.09 10.36 10.31
C ASN A 112 -27.66 10.31 11.80
N GLU A 113 -28.32 9.48 12.61
CA GLU A 113 -28.00 9.30 14.03
C GLU A 113 -26.61 8.69 14.23
N GLU A 114 -26.21 7.75 13.37
CA GLU A 114 -24.85 7.21 13.38
C GLU A 114 -23.83 8.30 13.03
N THR A 115 -24.11 9.11 12.00
CA THR A 115 -23.26 10.24 11.59
C THR A 115 -23.07 11.22 12.75
N GLU A 116 -24.16 11.67 13.37
CA GLU A 116 -24.13 12.59 14.53
C GLU A 116 -23.35 12.00 15.71
N LEU A 117 -23.49 10.69 15.95
CA LEU A 117 -22.78 10.01 17.02
C LEU A 117 -21.26 9.97 16.76
N LEU A 118 -20.84 9.72 15.52
CA LEU A 118 -19.44 9.70 15.12
C LEU A 118 -18.82 11.10 15.19
N GLU A 119 -19.54 12.13 14.74
CA GLU A 119 -19.13 13.52 14.87
C GLU A 119 -18.95 13.94 16.33
N LYS A 120 -19.93 13.63 17.19
CA LYS A 120 -19.85 13.90 18.63
C LYS A 120 -18.64 13.23 19.28
N ARG A 121 -18.26 12.05 18.80
CA ARG A 121 -17.09 11.29 19.29
C ARG A 121 -15.80 11.67 18.58
N ARG A 122 -15.85 12.49 17.52
CA ARG A 122 -14.72 12.83 16.65
C ARG A 122 -14.03 11.59 16.06
N ILE A 123 -14.83 10.60 15.67
CA ILE A 123 -14.34 9.36 15.06
C ILE A 123 -14.59 9.41 13.56
N ARG A 124 -13.56 9.10 12.78
CA ARG A 124 -13.68 8.70 11.37
C ARG A 124 -13.16 7.28 11.24
N TYR A 125 -13.93 6.40 10.62
CA TYR A 125 -13.48 5.04 10.36
C TYR A 125 -12.74 4.99 9.02
N SER A 126 -11.56 4.40 9.02
CA SER A 126 -10.80 4.06 7.83
C SER A 126 -10.04 2.77 8.16
N PRO A 127 -10.70 1.60 8.07
CA PRO A 127 -10.07 0.34 8.42
C PRO A 127 -8.95 -0.01 7.43
N SER A 128 -7.90 -0.65 7.90
CA SER A 128 -6.89 -1.26 7.02
C SER A 128 -7.39 -2.60 6.52
N ALA A 129 -7.51 -2.76 5.20
CA ALA A 129 -7.85 -4.05 4.60
C ALA A 129 -6.66 -5.02 4.71
N ILE A 130 -6.96 -6.31 4.88
CA ILE A 130 -5.99 -7.39 4.86
C ILE A 130 -6.18 -8.16 3.55
N ASP A 131 -5.10 -8.34 2.79
CA ASP A 131 -5.13 -9.19 1.61
C ASP A 131 -5.31 -10.65 2.03
N PHE A 132 -6.14 -11.40 1.33
CA PHE A 132 -6.27 -12.84 1.58
C PHE A 132 -6.67 -13.58 0.31
N TYR A 133 -6.49 -14.90 0.30
CA TYR A 133 -7.14 -15.78 -0.66
C TYR A 133 -7.79 -16.97 0.07
N VAL A 134 -8.83 -17.55 -0.54
CA VAL A 134 -9.51 -18.74 -0.01
C VAL A 134 -8.77 -19.98 -0.48
N LYS A 135 -8.14 -20.69 0.45
CA LYS A 135 -7.45 -21.96 0.19
C LYS A 135 -8.43 -23.13 0.10
N ASN A 136 -9.47 -23.10 0.94
CA ASN A 136 -10.50 -24.12 0.94
C ASN A 136 -11.83 -23.52 1.40
N GLU A 137 -12.86 -23.63 0.54
CA GLU A 137 -14.22 -23.23 0.84
C GLU A 137 -14.81 -24.04 2.01
N PHE A 138 -14.47 -25.33 2.10
CA PHE A 138 -14.94 -26.16 3.19
C PHE A 138 -14.23 -25.79 4.50
N GLY A 139 -14.99 -25.24 5.44
CA GLY A 139 -14.45 -24.69 6.69
C GLY A 139 -13.83 -23.29 6.52
N TYR A 140 -13.96 -22.67 5.34
CA TYR A 140 -13.52 -21.31 5.02
C TYR A 140 -12.09 -21.03 5.50
N GLN A 141 -11.15 -21.80 4.98
CA GLN A 141 -9.73 -21.66 5.30
C GLN A 141 -9.12 -20.62 4.37
N THR A 142 -8.71 -19.50 4.94
CA THR A 142 -8.07 -18.40 4.23
C THR A 142 -6.57 -18.36 4.52
N LYS A 143 -5.84 -17.71 3.63
CA LYS A 143 -4.44 -17.32 3.82
C LYS A 143 -4.34 -15.82 3.70
N GLU A 144 -3.93 -15.18 4.80
CA GLU A 144 -3.69 -13.75 4.83
C GLU A 144 -2.37 -13.42 4.14
N GLY A 145 -2.24 -12.17 3.70
CA GLY A 145 -1.09 -11.69 2.97
C GLY A 145 -0.86 -10.20 3.16
N LYS A 146 0.32 -9.78 2.69
CA LYS A 146 0.76 -8.39 2.68
C LYS A 146 1.27 -8.03 1.31
N GLY A 147 0.94 -6.83 0.84
CA GLY A 147 1.32 -6.41 -0.49
C GLY A 147 1.62 -4.94 -0.62
N PHE A 148 2.23 -4.62 -1.76
CA PHE A 148 2.51 -3.26 -2.17
C PHE A 148 2.40 -3.13 -3.68
N THR A 149 2.30 -1.89 -4.15
CA THR A 149 2.24 -1.59 -5.58
C THR A 149 3.64 -1.48 -6.20
N ILE A 150 3.80 -1.96 -7.44
CA ILE A 150 5.02 -1.89 -8.25
C ILE A 150 4.70 -1.77 -9.74
N PHE A 151 5.63 -1.27 -10.57
CA PHE A 151 5.50 -1.36 -12.02
C PHE A 151 6.13 -2.65 -12.55
N ILE A 152 5.49 -3.27 -13.54
CA ILE A 152 5.99 -4.46 -14.24
C ILE A 152 5.98 -4.23 -15.74
N LYS A 153 7.05 -4.65 -16.42
CA LYS A 153 7.12 -4.74 -17.88
C LYS A 153 6.67 -6.12 -18.34
N ARG A 154 5.67 -6.19 -19.23
CA ARG A 154 5.13 -7.44 -19.75
C ARG A 154 4.52 -7.23 -21.13
N ASN A 155 4.81 -8.14 -22.08
CA ASN A 155 4.27 -8.10 -23.44
C ASN A 155 4.41 -6.71 -24.10
N ASP A 156 5.60 -6.11 -23.99
CA ASP A 156 5.93 -4.77 -24.50
C ASP A 156 5.09 -3.61 -23.94
N LYS A 157 4.38 -3.85 -22.84
CA LYS A 157 3.62 -2.86 -22.09
C LYS A 157 4.12 -2.77 -20.66
N ASN A 158 3.78 -1.68 -20.00
CA ASN A 158 4.06 -1.51 -18.58
C ASN A 158 2.77 -1.39 -17.81
N TYR A 159 2.70 -2.02 -16.66
CA TYR A 159 1.50 -2.10 -15.83
C TYR A 159 1.83 -1.65 -14.41
N LEU A 160 0.89 -0.95 -13.79
CA LEU A 160 0.84 -0.85 -12.34
C LEU A 160 0.16 -2.11 -11.81
N VAL A 161 0.80 -2.78 -10.85
CA VAL A 161 0.31 -4.05 -10.28
C VAL A 161 0.39 -4.04 -8.76
N ASN A 162 -0.47 -4.83 -8.12
CA ASN A 162 -0.36 -5.11 -6.70
C ASN A 162 0.34 -6.45 -6.48
N LEU A 163 1.49 -6.44 -5.82
CA LEU A 163 2.26 -7.64 -5.49
C LEU A 163 1.97 -8.03 -4.03
N VAL A 164 1.44 -9.23 -3.82
CA VAL A 164 0.99 -9.72 -2.51
C VAL A 164 1.71 -11.02 -2.18
N LEU A 165 2.37 -11.06 -1.02
CA LEU A 165 2.93 -12.27 -0.42
C LEU A 165 1.96 -12.82 0.63
N TYR A 166 1.67 -14.11 0.56
CA TYR A 166 0.80 -14.81 1.50
C TYR A 166 1.59 -15.63 2.52
N GLU A 167 0.94 -15.97 3.64
CA GLU A 167 1.51 -16.77 4.75
C GLU A 167 2.14 -18.10 4.33
N ASP A 168 1.71 -18.69 3.21
CA ASP A 168 2.24 -19.96 2.72
C ASP A 168 3.42 -19.78 1.74
N GLY A 169 3.91 -18.56 1.58
CA GLY A 169 5.02 -18.22 0.69
C GLY A 169 4.63 -18.00 -0.77
N ASN A 170 3.35 -18.17 -1.12
CA ASN A 170 2.88 -17.84 -2.46
C ASN A 170 2.90 -16.32 -2.67
N ILE A 171 3.42 -15.86 -3.80
CA ILE A 171 3.41 -14.45 -4.17
C ILE A 171 2.54 -14.29 -5.40
N ALA A 172 1.51 -13.44 -5.32
CA ALA A 172 0.64 -13.15 -6.44
C ALA A 172 0.82 -11.70 -6.92
N CYS A 173 0.87 -11.53 -8.22
CA CYS A 173 0.90 -10.25 -8.91
C CYS A 173 -0.46 -10.03 -9.58
N TYR A 174 -1.19 -9.02 -9.11
CA TYR A 174 -2.55 -8.73 -9.51
C TYR A 174 -2.63 -7.55 -10.47
N ASN A 175 -3.32 -7.79 -11.59
CA ASN A 175 -3.83 -6.79 -12.52
C ASN A 175 -5.17 -7.32 -13.10
N SER A 176 -6.08 -6.45 -13.55
CA SER A 176 -7.33 -6.89 -14.18
C SER A 176 -7.13 -7.67 -15.48
N GLU A 177 -5.99 -7.51 -16.15
CA GLU A 177 -5.65 -8.29 -17.36
C GLU A 177 -5.01 -9.65 -17.03
N PHE A 178 -4.42 -9.82 -15.85
CA PHE A 178 -3.71 -11.04 -15.49
C PHE A 178 -3.49 -11.20 -13.98
N GLU A 179 -3.45 -12.45 -13.55
CA GLU A 179 -2.97 -12.86 -12.23
C GLU A 179 -1.83 -13.85 -12.44
N ILE A 180 -0.68 -13.59 -11.81
CA ILE A 180 0.50 -14.45 -11.94
C ILE A 180 1.04 -14.76 -10.56
N SER A 181 1.31 -16.03 -10.32
CA SER A 181 1.94 -16.47 -9.07
C SER A 181 3.43 -16.73 -9.27
N TYR A 182 4.21 -16.38 -8.25
CA TYR A 182 5.65 -16.57 -8.13
C TYR A 182 5.97 -17.22 -6.78
N ASN A 183 7.21 -17.69 -6.64
CA ASN A 183 7.82 -17.99 -5.35
C ASN A 183 8.96 -17.00 -5.08
N LEU A 184 9.54 -17.02 -3.88
CA LEU A 184 10.60 -16.09 -3.51
C LEU A 184 11.87 -16.20 -4.36
N GLU A 185 12.21 -17.40 -4.81
CA GLU A 185 13.41 -17.61 -5.62
C GLU A 185 13.23 -17.02 -7.03
N SER A 186 12.09 -17.29 -7.66
CA SER A 186 11.80 -16.83 -9.03
C SER A 186 11.48 -15.35 -9.11
N ILE A 187 10.94 -14.75 -8.06
CA ILE A 187 10.59 -13.33 -8.10
C ILE A 187 11.81 -12.43 -8.00
N LYS A 188 12.90 -12.89 -7.37
CA LYS A 188 14.11 -12.10 -7.17
C LYS A 188 14.71 -11.62 -8.50
N GLU A 189 14.74 -12.51 -9.49
CA GLU A 189 15.25 -12.20 -10.84
C GLU A 189 14.51 -11.01 -11.46
N LEU A 190 13.20 -10.87 -11.20
CA LEU A 190 12.40 -9.76 -11.74
C LEU A 190 12.76 -8.39 -11.14
N PHE A 191 13.29 -8.36 -9.91
CA PHE A 191 13.82 -7.12 -9.31
C PHE A 191 15.23 -6.80 -9.84
N GLU A 192 15.99 -7.80 -10.27
CA GLU A 192 17.37 -7.67 -10.74
C GLU A 192 17.48 -7.35 -12.24
N ASP A 193 16.59 -7.90 -13.06
CA ASP A 193 16.63 -7.79 -14.53
C ASP A 193 15.91 -6.55 -15.09
N GLY A 194 15.26 -5.77 -14.23
CA GLY A 194 14.50 -4.57 -14.60
C GLY A 194 13.08 -4.84 -15.09
N THR A 195 12.58 -6.08 -14.98
CA THR A 195 11.17 -6.41 -15.25
C THR A 195 10.26 -5.68 -14.27
N PHE A 196 10.60 -5.70 -12.98
CA PHE A 196 10.05 -4.79 -11.99
C PHE A 196 10.87 -3.51 -11.94
N PHE A 197 10.17 -2.39 -11.86
CA PHE A 197 10.80 -1.09 -11.79
C PHE A 197 9.94 -0.10 -11.01
N THR A 198 10.55 1.02 -10.66
CA THR A 198 9.94 2.12 -9.92
C THR A 198 10.20 3.45 -10.62
N GLY A 199 11.45 3.73 -10.99
CA GLY A 199 11.87 4.89 -11.77
C GLY A 199 12.08 4.60 -13.25
N PHE A 200 12.16 5.66 -14.06
CA PHE A 200 12.48 5.61 -15.49
C PHE A 200 12.97 6.99 -15.99
N ASP A 201 13.96 6.99 -16.90
CA ASP A 201 14.60 8.23 -17.38
C ASP A 201 13.78 8.98 -18.44
N ASN A 202 12.92 8.26 -19.17
CA ASN A 202 12.13 8.82 -20.26
C ASN A 202 10.63 8.66 -19.96
N PRO A 203 9.78 9.57 -20.48
CA PRO A 203 8.34 9.42 -20.34
C PRO A 203 7.87 8.02 -20.76
N THR A 204 7.24 7.33 -19.82
CA THR A 204 6.91 5.90 -19.95
C THR A 204 5.40 5.73 -19.82
N THR A 205 4.80 5.04 -20.79
CA THR A 205 3.37 4.70 -20.74
C THR A 205 3.16 3.52 -19.80
N ILE A 206 2.29 3.72 -18.82
CA ILE A 206 1.87 2.75 -17.81
C ILE A 206 0.35 2.55 -17.89
N ILE A 207 -0.09 1.30 -17.85
CA ILE A 207 -1.49 0.92 -17.70
C ILE A 207 -1.80 0.86 -16.19
N LEU A 208 -2.62 1.79 -15.72
CA LEU A 208 -3.12 1.81 -14.34
C LEU A 208 -4.30 0.86 -14.21
N ASP A 209 -4.01 -0.44 -14.30
CA ASP A 209 -5.00 -1.50 -14.25
C ASP A 209 -6.19 -1.20 -15.20
N ASN A 210 -7.44 -1.40 -14.80
CA ASN A 210 -8.60 -1.10 -15.64
C ASN A 210 -9.01 0.39 -15.65
N PHE A 211 -8.17 1.30 -15.18
CA PHE A 211 -8.52 2.69 -14.91
C PHE A 211 -8.16 3.64 -16.04
N GLY A 212 -7.02 3.40 -16.69
CA GLY A 212 -6.54 4.19 -17.81
C GLY A 212 -5.10 3.88 -18.20
N GLU A 213 -4.73 4.39 -19.37
CA GLU A 213 -3.37 4.36 -19.88
C GLU A 213 -2.77 5.76 -19.74
N VAL A 214 -1.67 5.88 -19.01
CA VAL A 214 -1.05 7.17 -18.67
C VAL A 214 0.42 7.18 -19.05
N THR A 215 0.89 8.26 -19.65
CA THR A 215 2.31 8.50 -19.85
C THR A 215 2.83 9.31 -18.69
N LEU A 216 3.69 8.71 -17.89
CA LEU A 216 4.30 9.30 -16.71
C LEU A 216 5.73 9.74 -17.01
N SER A 217 6.19 10.80 -16.36
CA SER A 217 7.60 11.19 -16.33
C SER A 217 8.05 11.38 -14.88
N ASP A 218 9.22 10.85 -14.54
CA ASP A 218 9.81 10.99 -13.22
C ASP A 218 10.73 12.21 -13.12
N GLU A 219 10.16 13.40 -13.33
CA GLU A 219 10.93 14.66 -13.30
C GLU A 219 11.46 15.01 -11.91
N LEU A 220 10.81 14.51 -10.87
CA LEU A 220 11.16 14.80 -9.47
C LEU A 220 12.19 13.80 -8.91
N GLN A 221 12.49 12.71 -9.62
CA GLN A 221 13.38 11.63 -9.19
C GLN A 221 13.12 11.20 -7.74
N CYS A 222 11.84 11.13 -7.38
CA CYS A 222 11.39 10.81 -6.03
C CYS A 222 10.80 9.40 -5.96
N HIS A 223 11.15 8.55 -6.92
CA HIS A 223 10.82 7.15 -6.90
C HIS A 223 11.59 6.42 -5.79
N VAL A 224 10.97 5.40 -5.22
CA VAL A 224 11.61 4.49 -4.27
C VAL A 224 12.59 3.61 -5.03
N ASN A 225 13.81 3.42 -4.52
CA ASN A 225 14.77 2.50 -5.12
C ASN A 225 14.19 1.06 -5.17
N ILE A 226 14.36 0.38 -6.30
CA ILE A 226 13.83 -0.98 -6.51
C ILE A 226 14.30 -1.98 -5.43
N ASN A 227 15.53 -1.83 -4.94
CA ASN A 227 16.08 -2.68 -3.87
C ASN A 227 15.33 -2.50 -2.55
N GLU A 228 14.81 -1.31 -2.26
CA GLU A 228 14.00 -1.07 -1.06
C GLU A 228 12.65 -1.79 -1.13
N LYS A 229 12.09 -1.97 -2.33
CA LYS A 229 10.88 -2.79 -2.55
C LYS A 229 11.17 -4.27 -2.35
N TYR A 230 12.35 -4.74 -2.75
CA TYR A 230 12.77 -6.11 -2.46
C TYR A 230 12.99 -6.34 -0.96
N LYS A 231 13.65 -5.41 -0.25
CA LYS A 231 13.78 -5.47 1.22
C LYS A 231 12.41 -5.52 1.91
N GLN A 232 11.46 -4.70 1.45
CA GLN A 232 10.08 -4.73 1.94
C GLN A 232 9.42 -6.10 1.75
N LEU A 233 9.60 -6.75 0.59
CA LEU A 233 9.09 -8.10 0.34
C LEU A 233 9.71 -9.15 1.27
N VAL A 234 11.03 -9.06 1.51
CA VAL A 234 11.74 -9.96 2.44
C VAL A 234 11.26 -9.76 3.88
N ASP A 235 10.99 -8.53 4.30
CA ASP A 235 10.43 -8.26 5.62
C ASP A 235 9.00 -8.79 5.77
N PHE A 236 8.16 -8.65 4.74
CA PHE A 236 6.84 -9.29 4.75
C PHE A 236 6.96 -10.81 4.90
N TYR A 237 7.95 -11.43 4.24
CA TYR A 237 8.19 -12.87 4.39
C TYR A 237 8.60 -13.25 5.80
N ASN A 238 9.53 -12.50 6.40
CA ASN A 238 9.96 -12.75 7.77
C ASN A 238 8.78 -12.62 8.74
N GLU A 239 8.01 -11.55 8.64
CA GLU A 239 6.87 -11.29 9.51
C GLU A 239 5.79 -12.38 9.39
N LEU A 240 5.39 -12.72 8.16
CA LEU A 240 4.37 -13.76 7.92
C LEU A 240 4.83 -15.16 8.32
N SER A 241 6.14 -15.43 8.29
CA SER A 241 6.74 -16.68 8.74
C SER A 241 7.00 -16.74 10.25
N GLY A 242 6.77 -15.63 10.98
CA GLY A 242 7.08 -15.52 12.41
C GLY A 242 8.58 -15.42 12.72
N ASN A 243 9.40 -15.05 11.74
CA ASN A 243 10.83 -14.78 11.91
C ASN A 243 11.06 -13.31 12.30
N GLU A 244 12.22 -13.02 12.90
CA GLU A 244 12.60 -11.63 13.21
C GLU A 244 12.70 -10.78 11.93
N THR A 245 11.97 -9.67 11.94
CA THR A 245 12.00 -8.62 10.92
C THR A 245 13.31 -7.84 10.94
N SER A 246 13.61 -7.09 9.86
CA SER A 246 14.77 -6.19 9.84
C SER A 246 14.73 -5.16 10.98
N LEU A 247 13.55 -4.62 11.32
CA LEU A 247 13.35 -3.67 12.42
C LEU A 247 13.74 -4.27 13.78
N GLU A 248 13.32 -5.51 14.05
CA GLU A 248 13.65 -6.21 15.29
C GLU A 248 15.15 -6.51 15.38
N LYS A 249 15.73 -7.01 14.29
CA LYS A 249 17.18 -7.26 14.20
C LYS A 249 17.98 -5.98 14.42
N CYS A 250 17.56 -4.86 13.83
CA CYS A 250 18.23 -3.56 13.99
C CYS A 250 18.11 -3.04 15.42
N ARG A 251 16.95 -3.18 16.07
CA ARG A 251 16.79 -2.81 17.49
C ARG A 251 17.65 -3.68 18.40
N ASN A 252 17.74 -4.98 18.13
CA ASN A 252 18.61 -5.89 18.88
C ASN A 252 20.08 -5.51 18.73
N ALA A 253 20.55 -5.22 17.51
CA ALA A 253 21.91 -4.75 17.26
C ALA A 253 22.19 -3.41 17.95
N TYR A 254 21.21 -2.52 17.99
CA TYR A 254 21.32 -1.25 18.70
C TYR A 254 21.48 -1.45 20.21
N TYR A 255 20.68 -2.34 20.82
CA TYR A 255 20.86 -2.68 22.24
C TYR A 255 22.23 -3.32 22.52
N GLN A 256 22.74 -4.17 21.63
CA GLN A 256 24.09 -4.73 21.78
C GLN A 256 25.16 -3.65 21.75
N TYR A 257 25.08 -2.69 20.82
CA TYR A 257 25.99 -1.55 20.79
C TYR A 257 25.92 -0.71 22.08
N LEU A 258 24.74 -0.49 22.65
CA LEU A 258 24.61 0.26 23.91
C LEU A 258 25.27 -0.46 25.10
N ILE A 259 25.32 -1.79 25.10
CA ILE A 259 25.98 -2.58 26.15
C ILE A 259 27.50 -2.64 25.92
N TYR A 260 27.91 -2.87 24.67
CA TYR A 260 29.30 -3.04 24.25
C TYR A 260 29.64 -2.07 23.09
N PRO A 261 29.90 -0.79 23.38
CA PRO A 261 30.13 0.22 22.33
C PRO A 261 31.57 0.11 21.78
N ASP A 262 31.75 -0.72 20.76
CA ASP A 262 33.01 -0.92 20.05
C ASP A 262 32.81 -0.91 18.52
N ASP A 263 33.91 -1.03 17.77
CA ASP A 263 33.86 -0.98 16.30
C ASP A 263 33.12 -2.18 15.69
N GLU A 264 33.13 -3.35 16.34
CA GLU A 264 32.47 -4.56 15.85
C GLU A 264 30.95 -4.43 15.98
N THR A 265 30.46 -4.06 17.17
CA THR A 265 29.02 -3.88 17.40
C THR A 265 28.46 -2.71 16.60
N ARG A 266 29.27 -1.66 16.34
CA ARG A 266 28.88 -0.56 15.45
C ARG A 266 28.68 -1.04 14.01
N GLU A 267 29.59 -1.87 13.50
CA GLU A 267 29.49 -2.40 12.15
C GLU A 267 28.30 -3.37 12.02
N GLN A 268 28.04 -4.20 13.02
CA GLN A 268 26.84 -5.05 13.07
C GLN A 268 25.55 -4.20 13.06
N LEU A 269 25.52 -3.12 13.83
CA LEU A 269 24.40 -2.16 13.83
C LEU A 269 24.23 -1.51 12.46
N LYS A 270 25.32 -1.10 11.80
CA LYS A 270 25.29 -0.52 10.46
C LYS A 270 24.65 -1.49 9.45
N GLN A 271 25.11 -2.74 9.43
CA GLN A 271 24.57 -3.76 8.54
C GLN A 271 23.09 -4.02 8.80
N ALA A 272 22.68 -4.11 10.07
CA ALA A 272 21.28 -4.30 10.43
C ALA A 272 20.42 -3.08 10.05
N TYR A 273 20.93 -1.86 10.22
CA TYR A 273 20.25 -0.62 9.86
C TYR A 273 20.06 -0.47 8.34
N GLU A 274 21.08 -0.74 7.55
CA GLU A 274 21.01 -0.66 6.08
C GLU A 274 20.10 -1.75 5.48
N ALA A 275 19.89 -2.86 6.18
CA ALA A 275 18.94 -3.90 5.82
C ALA A 275 17.47 -3.49 6.02
N VAL A 276 17.18 -2.53 6.91
CA VAL A 276 15.82 -1.99 7.11
C VAL A 276 15.41 -1.17 5.88
N PRO A 277 14.21 -1.43 5.30
CA PRO A 277 13.67 -0.59 4.24
C PRO A 277 13.64 0.89 4.64
N GLU A 278 14.11 1.79 3.78
CA GLU A 278 14.30 3.21 4.11
C GLU A 278 13.06 3.87 4.71
N HIS A 279 11.87 3.57 4.15
CA HIS A 279 10.60 4.12 4.64
C HIS A 279 10.17 3.57 6.00
N GLU A 280 10.70 2.43 6.43
CA GLU A 280 10.42 1.80 7.72
C GLU A 280 11.40 2.27 8.81
N ARG A 281 12.55 2.86 8.45
CA ARG A 281 13.56 3.32 9.42
C ARG A 281 13.01 4.36 10.41
N ILE A 282 12.00 5.13 10.00
CA ILE A 282 11.31 6.08 10.88
C ILE A 282 10.72 5.43 12.13
N TYR A 283 10.46 4.12 12.11
CA TYR A 283 9.90 3.35 13.21
C TYR A 283 10.96 2.75 14.14
N LEU A 284 12.26 2.97 13.89
CA LEU A 284 13.33 2.43 14.74
C LEU A 284 13.38 3.05 16.14
N GLY A 285 12.92 4.29 16.29
CA GLY A 285 12.79 5.00 17.57
C GLY A 285 11.37 5.50 17.82
N ASP A 286 11.24 6.50 18.69
CA ASP A 286 9.95 7.16 18.95
C ASP A 286 9.62 8.24 17.92
N MET A 287 8.46 8.89 18.05
CA MET A 287 8.01 9.89 17.07
C MET A 287 8.94 11.11 16.95
N ASP A 288 9.68 11.44 18.02
CA ASP A 288 10.55 12.61 18.08
C ASP A 288 11.94 12.29 17.55
N THR A 289 12.49 11.13 17.92
CA THR A 289 13.87 10.72 17.64
C THR A 289 14.01 9.89 16.36
N ARG A 290 12.99 9.11 15.98
CA ARG A 290 13.02 8.23 14.80
C ARG A 290 14.32 7.41 14.75
N ASP A 291 15.11 7.53 13.69
CA ASP A 291 16.39 6.86 13.53
C ASP A 291 17.62 7.75 13.77
N THR A 292 17.44 8.94 14.34
CA THR A 292 18.54 9.91 14.51
C THR A 292 19.70 9.38 15.34
N ASP A 293 19.44 8.66 16.43
CA ASP A 293 20.51 8.09 17.26
C ASP A 293 21.25 6.95 16.54
N TYR A 294 20.54 6.19 15.70
CA TYR A 294 21.14 5.16 14.85
C TYR A 294 22.11 5.80 13.85
N GLN A 295 21.66 6.83 13.13
CA GLN A 295 22.50 7.57 12.18
C GLN A 295 23.70 8.21 12.87
N ARG A 296 23.51 8.77 14.08
CA ARG A 296 24.61 9.33 14.87
C ARG A 296 25.67 8.28 15.18
N ILE A 297 25.26 7.11 15.67
CA ILE A 297 26.20 6.03 16.01
C ILE A 297 26.95 5.52 14.77
N ILE A 298 26.25 5.32 13.66
CA ILE A 298 26.79 4.67 12.46
C ILE A 298 27.66 5.62 11.63
N TYR A 299 27.18 6.86 11.40
CA TYR A 299 27.76 7.78 10.42
C TYR A 299 28.43 9.01 11.04
N HIS A 300 28.13 9.32 12.31
CA HIS A 300 28.62 10.52 13.00
C HIS A 300 29.12 10.19 14.41
N SER A 301 29.92 9.13 14.53
CA SER A 301 30.35 8.57 15.82
C SER A 301 31.13 9.56 16.71
N GLU A 302 31.68 10.63 16.11
CA GLU A 302 32.33 11.75 16.77
C GLU A 302 31.34 12.68 17.52
N VAL A 303 30.06 12.67 17.15
CA VAL A 303 29.00 13.48 17.77
C VAL A 303 28.48 12.77 19.01
N LYS A 304 28.70 13.37 20.18
CA LYS A 304 28.16 12.87 21.44
C LYS A 304 26.64 13.06 21.50
N ARG A 305 25.96 12.12 22.14
CA ARG A 305 24.53 12.21 22.42
C ARG A 305 24.27 13.45 23.30
N GLU A 306 23.45 14.37 22.82
CA GLU A 306 22.90 15.42 23.69
C GLU A 306 21.93 14.76 24.68
N VAL A 307 22.13 15.06 25.97
CA VAL A 307 21.35 14.52 27.10
C VAL A 307 20.56 15.66 27.71
#